data_AF-A0AAW1JR25-F1
#
_entry.id   AF-A0AAW1JR25-F1
#
_cell.length_a   1.000
_cell.length_b   1.000
_cell.length_c   1.000
_cell.angle_alpha   90.00
_cell.angle_beta   90.00
_cell.angle_gamma   90.00
#
_symmetry.space_group_name_H-M   'P 1'
#
loop_
_entity.id
_entity.type
_entity.pdbx_description
1 polymer ?
#
loop_
_entity_poly.entity_id
_entity_poly.type
_entity_poly.pdbx_seq_one_letter_code
_entity_poly.pdbx_strand_id
1 'polypeptide(L)'
;MDTSSSASAPSNNDPLNLVGEEDVANEQPPNNVESIAPSQTKGKVTKRASTSTNTDDSAGGVAKKSKKRSWLWDHFNEVIIDGKKRAGCRYCTSNVCGDSKSGTSVMKNHLERCLEYPPNIDKSQKLLALHNDLTTKGEGASGSNTHDKTIIGKAIENCLIECGITTKVLTVTVDNDSANDVGVDYLRERLSSWNGTILEGNFLQMRCAAHILSLTVKEGLKEADDSIYRIRNAVRFVRSSPARLLKFNACVKKEQIDSNRHLCLDVETRWNSTYLMLESALIYRKAFLKLEISDGGKFRAELNKNRGTPVNGDWERVSHLLPFLKKFYDATLRLSASLYTTTNVYLQEVVVMLVCLMTSGMKRKHDKYWENVDKVNLLLYIAVILDPRRKMQYVNWAINQQYDFLKSEKLRGMVMKTLTSLYAHYASCRPISCENMDDWQDVVESQFERDVSGEVTNDRKNDLDKYLEEAREVNSKGFDILDWWKKRQETYPIISLMARDVLAIPVSTVASESAFSTGGRILDPFRSSLSSKMVQGLVCTQDWLRTRSGPLLAEEYIEELEKIDKELAEEPSSVDDDYY
;
A
#
# COMPACT_ATOMS: atom_id res chain seq x y z
N MET A 1 27.96 -60.29 13.71
CA MET A 1 27.73 -59.04 14.48
C MET A 1 26.71 -58.22 13.68
N ASP A 2 25.50 -58.70 13.42
CA ASP A 2 24.37 -59.01 14.35
C ASP A 2 24.18 -57.84 15.32
N THR A 3 23.09 -57.08 15.33
CA THR A 3 21.63 -57.41 15.36
C THR A 3 20.81 -56.25 14.77
N SER A 4 19.85 -56.36 13.83
CA SER A 4 18.48 -56.93 13.86
C SER A 4 17.53 -56.41 14.97
N SER A 5 16.50 -55.62 14.62
CA SER A 5 15.10 -56.03 14.83
C SER A 5 14.10 -55.09 14.14
N SER A 6 13.15 -55.74 13.47
CA SER A 6 12.01 -55.28 12.69
C SER A 6 10.69 -55.33 13.49
N ALA A 7 9.59 -55.01 12.78
CA ALA A 7 8.17 -55.38 13.00
C ALA A 7 7.31 -54.38 13.82
N SER A 8 6.03 -54.11 13.54
CA SER A 8 5.07 -54.45 12.47
C SER A 8 3.77 -53.67 12.71
N ALA A 9 2.95 -53.49 11.67
CA ALA A 9 1.56 -53.02 11.74
C ALA A 9 0.61 -54.01 12.44
N PRO A 10 -0.65 -53.62 12.66
CA PRO A 10 -1.73 -54.41 12.05
C PRO A 10 -2.88 -53.57 11.44
N SER A 11 -3.56 -54.20 10.49
CA SER A 11 -4.74 -53.75 9.75
C SER A 11 -6.01 -54.53 10.15
N ASN A 12 -7.15 -53.84 10.01
CA ASN A 12 -8.51 -54.31 9.69
C ASN A 12 -9.35 -55.11 10.72
N ASN A 13 -10.54 -54.57 11.01
CA ASN A 13 -11.84 -55.18 10.66
C ASN A 13 -13.01 -54.18 10.84
N ASP A 14 -13.71 -53.91 9.73
CA ASP A 14 -15.09 -53.40 9.59
C ASP A 14 -16.14 -54.50 9.98
N PRO A 15 -17.47 -54.34 9.81
CA PRO A 15 -18.39 -53.18 9.87
C PRO A 15 -19.65 -53.46 10.73
N LEU A 16 -20.46 -52.43 11.05
CA LEU A 16 -21.89 -52.63 11.36
C LEU A 16 -22.75 -51.56 10.68
N ASN A 17 -23.53 -52.04 9.72
CA ASN A 17 -24.70 -51.41 9.09
C ASN A 17 -25.87 -51.41 10.10
N LEU A 18 -26.62 -50.30 10.19
CA LEU A 18 -28.06 -50.35 10.42
C LEU A 18 -28.74 -49.21 9.65
N VAL A 19 -29.85 -49.60 9.04
CA VAL A 19 -30.64 -48.97 7.98
C VAL A 19 -31.85 -48.24 8.57
N GLY A 20 -32.31 -47.22 7.84
CA GLY A 20 -33.70 -46.73 7.83
C GLY A 20 -33.84 -45.33 8.40
N GLU A 21 -34.59 -44.41 7.81
CA GLU A 21 -35.40 -44.37 6.60
C GLU A 21 -35.73 -42.88 6.35
N GLU A 22 -36.14 -42.57 5.13
CA GLU A 22 -36.46 -41.23 4.63
C GLU A 22 -37.65 -40.57 5.38
N ASP A 23 -37.62 -39.24 5.52
CA ASP A 23 -38.84 -38.46 5.31
C ASP A 23 -38.53 -37.01 4.90
N VAL A 24 -39.24 -36.60 3.85
CA VAL A 24 -39.18 -35.31 3.16
C VAL A 24 -40.04 -34.30 3.92
N ALA A 25 -39.44 -33.18 4.34
CA ALA A 25 -40.19 -31.98 4.70
C ALA A 25 -39.46 -30.71 4.26
N ASN A 26 -40.17 -29.99 3.38
CA ASN A 26 -39.87 -28.71 2.78
C ASN A 26 -40.07 -27.59 3.82
N GLU A 27 -39.04 -26.85 4.21
CA GLU A 27 -39.20 -25.61 4.98
C GLU A 27 -38.29 -24.48 4.49
N GLN A 28 -38.95 -23.34 4.25
CA GLN A 28 -38.45 -22.05 3.81
C GLN A 28 -37.60 -21.34 4.89
N PRO A 29 -36.75 -20.37 4.51
CA PRO A 29 -35.91 -19.64 5.46
C PRO A 29 -36.73 -18.69 6.37
N PRO A 30 -36.34 -18.49 7.64
CA PRO A 30 -37.11 -17.70 8.57
C PRO A 30 -36.99 -16.20 8.31
N ASN A 31 -38.13 -15.53 8.49
CA ASN A 31 -38.35 -14.10 8.40
C ASN A 31 -37.43 -13.29 9.32
N ASN A 32 -36.88 -12.22 8.74
CA ASN A 32 -36.30 -11.07 9.44
C ASN A 32 -37.36 -10.37 10.30
N VAL A 33 -37.01 -10.06 11.55
CA VAL A 33 -37.70 -9.06 12.37
C VAL A 33 -36.95 -7.74 12.20
N GLU A 34 -37.60 -6.79 11.53
CA GLU A 34 -37.15 -5.41 11.36
C GLU A 34 -37.15 -4.66 12.70
N SER A 35 -36.08 -3.91 12.95
CA SER A 35 -36.05 -2.83 13.95
C SER A 35 -35.91 -1.49 13.25
N ILE A 36 -36.71 -0.56 13.71
CA ILE A 36 -37.15 0.69 13.08
C ILE A 36 -36.05 1.76 13.12
N ALA A 37 -35.82 2.41 11.97
CA ALA A 37 -35.15 3.72 11.88
C ALA A 37 -36.02 4.67 11.02
N PRO A 38 -36.28 5.91 11.45
CA PRO A 38 -37.22 6.80 10.79
C PRO A 38 -36.60 7.55 9.60
N SER A 39 -37.28 7.50 8.47
CA SER A 39 -37.03 8.27 7.25
C SER A 39 -37.79 9.59 7.29
N GLN A 40 -37.06 10.71 7.10
CA GLN A 40 -37.67 12.00 6.75
C GLN A 40 -37.64 12.17 5.23
N THR A 41 -38.83 12.13 4.63
CA THR A 41 -39.10 12.44 3.22
C THR A 41 -39.07 13.95 2.97
N LYS A 42 -38.29 14.38 1.98
CA LYS A 42 -38.35 15.73 1.41
C LYS A 42 -39.39 15.75 0.28
N GLY A 43 -40.55 16.35 0.54
CA GLY A 43 -41.50 16.79 -0.47
C GLY A 43 -41.22 18.23 -0.90
N LYS A 44 -41.15 18.46 -2.22
CA LYS A 44 -40.86 19.74 -2.87
C LYS A 44 -42.17 20.31 -3.41
N VAL A 45 -42.64 21.47 -2.92
CA VAL A 45 -43.69 22.27 -3.58
C VAL A 45 -43.39 23.77 -3.48
N THR A 46 -43.74 24.45 -4.56
CA THR A 46 -43.42 25.80 -5.06
C THR A 46 -44.25 26.95 -4.48
N LYS A 47 -43.61 28.14 -4.46
CA LYS A 47 -44.10 29.54 -4.54
C LYS A 47 -45.61 29.84 -4.39
N ARG A 48 -45.96 30.78 -3.49
CA ARG A 48 -46.50 32.12 -3.84
C ARG A 48 -46.63 33.04 -2.61
N ALA A 49 -46.72 34.34 -2.91
CA ALA A 49 -46.63 35.49 -2.01
C ALA A 49 -47.96 35.89 -1.34
N SER A 50 -47.83 36.86 -0.40
CA SER A 50 -48.64 38.07 -0.19
C SER A 50 -49.50 38.20 1.09
N THR A 51 -49.32 39.39 1.73
CA THR A 51 -50.26 40.22 2.54
C THR A 51 -50.77 39.66 3.87
N SER A 52 -50.31 40.17 5.04
CA SER A 52 -50.66 41.43 5.77
C SER A 52 -51.84 41.26 6.74
N THR A 53 -51.62 41.48 8.04
CA THR A 53 -52.44 42.33 8.95
C THR A 53 -51.83 42.40 10.36
N ASN A 54 -52.03 43.56 10.98
CA ASN A 54 -51.52 44.04 12.27
C ASN A 54 -52.26 43.43 13.49
N THR A 55 -51.64 43.43 14.68
CA THR A 55 -51.95 44.36 15.80
C THR A 55 -51.16 43.99 17.08
N ASP A 56 -50.48 45.02 17.60
CA ASP A 56 -50.23 45.44 18.99
C ASP A 56 -50.10 44.41 20.14
N ASP A 57 -48.96 44.42 20.85
CA ASP A 57 -48.91 45.07 22.18
C ASP A 57 -47.48 45.25 22.75
N SER A 58 -47.40 46.15 23.74
CA SER A 58 -46.27 47.01 24.07
C SER A 58 -45.18 46.45 25.03
N ALA A 59 -43.99 47.05 24.87
CA ALA A 59 -43.02 47.48 25.90
C ALA A 59 -42.03 46.47 26.53
N GLY A 60 -40.75 46.65 26.21
CA GLY A 60 -39.59 46.08 26.91
C GLY A 60 -38.30 46.24 26.12
N GLY A 61 -37.77 47.46 26.03
CA GLY A 61 -36.61 47.80 25.22
C GLY A 61 -35.28 47.22 25.73
N VAL A 62 -34.62 46.43 24.89
CA VAL A 62 -33.17 46.28 24.86
C VAL A 62 -32.72 46.54 23.42
N ALA A 63 -31.86 47.53 23.22
CA ALA A 63 -31.39 47.95 21.90
C ALA A 63 -30.74 46.78 21.14
N LYS A 64 -31.36 46.37 20.02
CA LYS A 64 -30.77 45.43 19.06
C LYS A 64 -29.54 46.08 18.41
N LYS A 65 -28.34 45.55 18.67
CA LYS A 65 -27.16 45.81 17.83
C LYS A 65 -27.49 45.36 16.40
N SER A 66 -27.37 46.26 15.42
CA SER A 66 -27.66 45.93 14.02
C SER A 66 -26.68 44.87 13.51
N LYS A 67 -27.17 43.93 12.67
CA LYS A 67 -26.30 42.95 12.00
C LYS A 67 -25.30 43.70 11.12
N LYS A 68 -24.00 43.50 11.36
CA LYS A 68 -22.92 44.07 10.55
C LYS A 68 -23.09 43.60 9.09
N ARG A 69 -23.01 44.53 8.14
CA ARG A 69 -23.42 44.33 6.72
C ARG A 69 -22.49 43.45 5.87
N SER A 70 -21.35 42.98 6.39
CA SER A 70 -20.37 42.22 5.62
C SER A 70 -19.61 41.22 6.50
N TRP A 71 -19.37 40.00 5.96
CA TRP A 71 -18.59 38.93 6.60
C TRP A 71 -17.16 39.37 6.97
N LEU A 72 -16.64 40.40 6.28
CA LEU A 72 -15.33 40.96 6.58
C LEU A 72 -15.22 41.45 8.03
N TRP A 73 -16.30 41.86 8.68
CA TRP A 73 -16.27 42.28 10.08
C TRP A 73 -16.04 41.16 11.08
N ASP A 74 -16.09 39.88 10.67
CA ASP A 74 -15.74 38.75 11.52
C ASP A 74 -14.21 38.71 11.79
N HIS A 75 -13.44 39.41 10.95
CA HIS A 75 -11.98 39.46 10.96
C HIS A 75 -11.40 40.76 11.52
N PHE A 76 -12.25 41.74 11.89
CA PHE A 76 -11.83 43.07 12.34
C PHE A 76 -12.59 43.53 13.61
N ASN A 77 -11.94 44.37 14.42
CA ASN A 77 -12.52 45.04 15.59
C ASN A 77 -12.71 46.53 15.30
N GLU A 78 -13.75 47.15 15.87
CA GLU A 78 -13.95 48.60 15.75
C GLU A 78 -13.11 49.28 16.85
N VAL A 79 -12.16 50.13 16.45
CA VAL A 79 -11.23 50.83 17.34
C VAL A 79 -11.34 52.33 17.07
N ILE A 80 -11.41 53.14 18.12
CA ILE A 80 -11.44 54.61 18.00
C ILE A 80 -10.04 55.12 18.31
N ILE A 81 -9.38 55.69 17.30
CA ILE A 81 -8.04 56.30 17.43
C ILE A 81 -8.18 57.74 16.91
N ASP A 82 -7.76 58.71 17.71
CA ASP A 82 -7.83 60.16 17.41
C ASP A 82 -9.24 60.64 17.01
N GLY A 83 -10.27 60.18 17.72
CA GLY A 83 -11.67 60.58 17.48
C GLY A 83 -12.29 60.05 16.18
N LYS A 84 -11.58 59.19 15.42
CA LYS A 84 -12.08 58.59 14.17
C LYS A 84 -12.27 57.08 14.32
N LYS A 85 -13.36 56.55 13.75
CA LYS A 85 -13.66 55.12 13.74
C LYS A 85 -12.75 54.39 12.74
N ARG A 86 -11.95 53.45 13.25
CA ARG A 86 -11.07 52.58 12.46
C ARG A 86 -11.45 51.11 12.67
N ALA A 87 -11.11 50.29 11.69
CA ALA A 87 -11.22 48.83 11.76
C ALA A 87 -9.82 48.26 12.04
N GLY A 88 -9.58 47.76 13.25
CA GLY A 88 -8.37 47.05 13.61
C GLY A 88 -8.42 45.61 13.15
N CYS A 89 -7.38 45.14 12.46
CA CYS A 89 -7.26 43.74 12.07
C CYS A 89 -7.12 42.86 13.32
N ARG A 90 -7.75 41.68 13.34
CA ARG A 90 -7.61 40.72 14.46
C ARG A 90 -6.34 39.87 14.37
N TYR A 91 -5.68 39.87 13.22
CA TYR A 91 -4.56 38.98 12.92
C TYR A 91 -3.22 39.68 12.99
N CYS A 92 -3.17 40.97 12.67
CA CYS A 92 -1.97 41.80 12.80
C CYS A 92 -2.29 43.12 13.52
N THR A 93 -1.27 43.90 13.82
CA THR A 93 -1.39 45.18 14.56
C THR A 93 -1.87 46.37 13.70
N SER A 94 -2.25 46.16 12.44
CA SER A 94 -2.64 47.23 11.52
C SER A 94 -4.09 47.70 11.70
N ASN A 95 -4.30 49.02 11.64
CA ASN A 95 -5.62 49.66 11.72
C ASN A 95 -5.98 50.36 10.40
N VAL A 96 -7.07 49.93 9.77
CA VAL A 96 -7.55 50.48 8.48
C VAL A 96 -8.78 51.37 8.67
N CYS A 97 -9.12 52.20 7.69
CA CYS A 97 -10.27 53.10 7.76
C CYS A 97 -11.58 52.30 7.85
N GLY A 98 -12.43 52.63 8.83
CA GLY A 98 -13.70 51.93 9.12
C GLY A 98 -14.92 52.85 9.12
N ASP A 99 -14.82 54.01 8.47
CA ASP A 99 -15.92 54.97 8.44
C ASP A 99 -17.09 54.47 7.57
N SER A 100 -18.31 54.71 8.03
CA SER A 100 -19.57 54.26 7.43
C SER A 100 -19.80 54.75 5.99
N LYS A 101 -19.06 55.76 5.54
CA LYS A 101 -19.08 56.31 4.18
C LYS A 101 -18.04 55.69 3.23
N SER A 102 -17.06 54.95 3.74
CA SER A 102 -15.99 54.32 2.97
C SER A 102 -16.22 52.81 2.94
N GLY A 103 -16.62 52.25 1.79
CA GLY A 103 -17.02 50.84 1.68
C GLY A 103 -15.96 49.83 2.19
N THR A 104 -16.35 48.55 2.34
CA THR A 104 -15.52 47.49 2.96
C THR A 104 -14.31 47.04 2.13
N SER A 105 -14.05 47.68 0.99
CA SER A 105 -12.96 47.34 0.05
C SER A 105 -11.57 47.48 0.68
N VAL A 106 -11.38 48.48 1.56
CA VAL A 106 -10.09 48.70 2.25
C VAL A 106 -9.78 47.55 3.23
N MET A 107 -10.81 47.05 3.91
CA MET A 107 -10.69 45.89 4.81
C MET A 107 -10.37 44.61 4.04
N LYS A 108 -11.03 44.41 2.89
CA LYS A 108 -10.78 43.25 2.01
C LYS A 108 -9.34 43.26 1.47
N ASN A 109 -8.88 44.39 0.94
CA ASN A 109 -7.52 44.52 0.39
C ASN A 109 -6.44 44.34 1.48
N HIS A 110 -6.73 44.73 2.72
CA HIS A 110 -5.84 44.46 3.84
C HIS A 110 -5.82 42.98 4.20
N LEU A 111 -6.98 42.33 4.30
CA LEU A 111 -7.08 40.91 4.66
C LEU A 111 -6.40 40.01 3.62
N GLU A 112 -6.52 40.32 2.33
CA GLU A 112 -5.86 39.60 1.22
C GLU A 112 -4.33 39.77 1.20
N ARG A 113 -3.80 40.78 1.90
CA ARG A 113 -2.35 41.08 1.98
C ARG A 113 -1.76 40.88 3.37
N CYS A 114 -2.58 40.51 4.34
CA CYS A 114 -2.15 40.33 5.73
C CYS A 114 -1.37 39.02 5.84
N LEU A 115 -0.06 39.12 6.08
CA LEU A 115 0.84 37.95 6.18
C LEU A 115 0.48 37.01 7.36
N GLU A 116 -0.20 37.55 8.38
CA GLU A 116 -0.61 36.81 9.59
C GLU A 116 -2.06 36.30 9.49
N TYR A 117 -2.77 36.60 8.40
CA TYR A 117 -4.10 36.03 8.15
C TYR A 117 -3.97 34.61 7.58
N PRO A 118 -4.57 33.59 8.23
CA PRO A 118 -4.51 32.22 7.72
C PRO A 118 -5.18 32.12 6.34
N PRO A 119 -4.53 31.56 5.31
CA PRO A 119 -5.15 31.42 4.00
C PRO A 119 -6.43 30.59 4.12
N ASN A 120 -7.49 31.06 3.45
CA ASN A 120 -8.85 30.54 3.52
C ASN A 120 -8.87 29.05 3.16
N ILE A 121 -8.85 28.16 4.17
CA ILE A 121 -9.02 26.73 3.99
C ILE A 121 -10.48 26.50 3.64
N ASP A 122 -10.77 26.36 2.34
CA ASP A 122 -12.06 25.89 1.88
C ASP A 122 -12.28 24.46 2.38
N LYS A 123 -13.07 24.32 3.46
CA LYS A 123 -13.46 23.02 4.04
C LYS A 123 -14.39 22.22 3.11
N SER A 124 -14.67 22.69 1.90
CA SER A 124 -15.44 21.97 0.88
C SER A 124 -14.60 21.35 -0.24
N GLN A 125 -13.25 21.32 -0.12
CA GLN A 125 -12.39 20.64 -1.09
C GLN A 125 -12.80 19.17 -1.27
N LYS A 126 -13.49 18.90 -2.37
CA LYS A 126 -13.50 17.59 -3.00
C LYS A 126 -12.05 17.27 -3.38
N LEU A 127 -11.62 16.05 -3.07
CA LEU A 127 -10.49 15.39 -3.72
C LEU A 127 -10.45 15.79 -5.21
N LEU A 128 -9.25 16.07 -5.73
CA LEU A 128 -9.02 16.28 -7.17
C LEU A 128 -9.59 15.07 -7.94
N ALA A 129 -10.86 15.17 -8.31
CA ALA A 129 -11.45 14.32 -9.32
C ALA A 129 -10.77 14.72 -10.63
N LEU A 130 -10.21 13.75 -11.34
CA LEU A 130 -9.88 13.89 -12.75
C LEU A 130 -11.06 14.60 -13.43
N HIS A 131 -10.85 15.84 -13.87
CA HIS A 131 -11.84 16.49 -14.72
C HIS A 131 -11.79 15.75 -16.06
N ASN A 132 -12.84 14.97 -16.33
CA ASN A 132 -13.03 14.28 -17.59
C ASN A 132 -13.33 15.31 -18.68
N ASP A 133 -12.33 15.70 -19.45
CA ASP A 133 -12.51 16.35 -20.76
C ASP A 133 -12.85 15.32 -21.87
N LEU A 134 -13.60 14.27 -21.53
CA LEU A 134 -14.14 13.30 -22.48
C LEU A 134 -15.63 13.53 -22.68
N THR A 135 -16.00 14.71 -23.20
CA THR A 135 -17.32 14.90 -23.81
C THR A 135 -17.24 14.63 -25.31
N THR A 136 -17.34 13.36 -25.71
CA THR A 136 -17.84 13.03 -27.05
C THR A 136 -19.36 12.96 -26.97
N LYS A 137 -20.03 13.90 -27.66
CA LYS A 137 -21.47 13.85 -27.94
C LYS A 137 -21.82 12.50 -28.57
N GLY A 138 -22.76 11.77 -27.98
CA GLY A 138 -23.35 10.56 -28.53
C GLY A 138 -24.50 10.10 -27.63
N GLU A 139 -25.67 9.91 -28.22
CA GLU A 139 -26.98 9.86 -27.57
C GLU A 139 -27.27 8.56 -26.80
N GLY A 140 -28.04 8.72 -25.73
CA GLY A 140 -29.00 7.79 -25.09
C GLY A 140 -28.79 6.27 -25.13
N ALA A 141 -28.55 5.67 -23.96
CA ALA A 141 -29.27 4.47 -23.51
C ALA A 141 -29.08 4.23 -22.00
N SER A 142 -30.18 3.88 -21.34
CA SER A 142 -30.31 3.52 -19.92
C SER A 142 -29.50 2.26 -19.57
N GLY A 143 -28.62 2.33 -18.55
CA GLY A 143 -27.94 1.16 -17.99
C GLY A 143 -27.05 1.51 -16.78
N SER A 144 -27.27 0.84 -15.66
CA SER A 144 -26.60 1.04 -14.36
C SER A 144 -25.11 0.60 -14.34
N ASN A 145 -24.22 1.48 -13.85
CA ASN A 145 -22.98 1.21 -13.08
C ASN A 145 -21.84 0.30 -13.62
N THR A 146 -21.56 0.27 -14.93
CA THR A 146 -20.29 -0.28 -15.49
C THR A 146 -19.28 0.78 -15.89
N HIS A 147 -19.74 1.99 -16.22
CA HIS A 147 -18.88 3.10 -16.62
C HIS A 147 -17.91 3.57 -15.52
N ASP A 148 -18.27 3.39 -14.25
CA ASP A 148 -17.49 3.89 -13.10
C ASP A 148 -16.31 2.96 -12.75
N LYS A 149 -16.45 1.65 -12.95
CA LYS A 149 -15.41 0.66 -12.63
C LYS A 149 -14.34 0.49 -13.71
N THR A 150 -14.65 0.89 -14.95
CA THR A 150 -13.69 0.89 -16.07
C THR A 150 -12.83 2.15 -16.11
N ILE A 151 -13.10 3.14 -15.23
CA ILE A 151 -12.34 4.40 -15.17
C ILE A 151 -10.85 4.14 -14.93
N ILE A 152 -10.50 3.20 -14.04
CA ILE A 152 -9.12 2.84 -13.74
C ILE A 152 -8.44 2.31 -15.00
N GLY A 153 -9.10 1.38 -15.72
CA GLY A 153 -8.59 0.82 -16.96
C GLY A 153 -8.36 1.89 -18.05
N LYS A 154 -9.31 2.82 -18.22
CA LYS A 154 -9.18 3.94 -19.18
C LYS A 154 -8.06 4.91 -18.82
N ALA A 155 -7.88 5.19 -17.52
CA ALA A 155 -6.80 6.05 -17.06
C ALA A 155 -5.43 5.42 -17.36
N ILE A 156 -5.29 4.11 -17.14
CA ILE A 156 -4.08 3.37 -17.49
C ILE A 156 -3.90 3.34 -19.02
N GLU A 157 -4.95 3.07 -19.79
CA GLU A 157 -4.91 3.09 -21.27
C GLU A 157 -4.33 4.40 -21.81
N ASN A 158 -4.86 5.54 -21.33
CA ASN A 158 -4.38 6.86 -21.74
C ASN A 158 -2.90 7.05 -21.39
N CYS A 159 -2.47 6.63 -20.20
CA CYS A 159 -1.07 6.69 -19.79
C CYS A 159 -0.17 5.85 -20.70
N LEU A 160 -0.61 4.63 -21.08
CA LEU A 160 0.12 3.76 -22.00
C LEU A 160 0.27 4.39 -23.40
N ILE A 161 -0.78 5.07 -23.89
CA ILE A 161 -0.77 5.77 -25.17
C ILE A 161 0.18 6.98 -25.12
N GLU A 162 0.05 7.83 -24.10
CA GLU A 162 0.90 9.02 -23.92
C GLU A 162 2.38 8.66 -23.79
N CYS A 163 2.69 7.52 -23.16
CA CYS A 163 4.06 7.03 -23.00
C CYS A 163 4.56 6.21 -24.21
N GLY A 164 3.71 5.89 -25.20
CA GLY A 164 4.10 5.13 -26.39
C GLY A 164 4.44 3.65 -26.11
N ILE A 165 3.80 3.02 -25.11
CA ILE A 165 4.10 1.66 -24.63
C ILE A 165 2.97 0.65 -24.88
N THR A 166 2.11 0.92 -25.86
CA THR A 166 0.89 0.15 -26.16
C THR A 166 1.13 -1.33 -26.50
N THR A 167 2.32 -1.71 -26.98
CA THR A 167 2.64 -3.08 -27.39
C THR A 167 3.63 -3.81 -26.48
N LYS A 168 4.02 -3.20 -25.35
CA LYS A 168 5.12 -3.66 -24.50
C LYS A 168 4.71 -3.89 -23.05
N VAL A 169 3.48 -4.36 -22.83
CA VAL A 169 2.92 -4.59 -21.49
C VAL A 169 2.90 -6.09 -21.18
N LEU A 170 3.79 -6.51 -20.27
CA LEU A 170 3.83 -7.88 -19.78
C LEU A 170 2.82 -8.11 -18.64
N THR A 171 2.88 -7.29 -17.59
CA THR A 171 1.98 -7.35 -16.42
C THR A 171 1.63 -5.96 -15.90
N VAL A 172 0.56 -5.91 -15.10
CA VAL A 172 0.12 -4.76 -14.31
C VAL A 172 -0.06 -5.22 -12.87
N THR A 173 0.75 -4.70 -11.96
CA THR A 173 0.64 -4.97 -10.53
C THR A 173 -0.34 -4.01 -9.89
N VAL A 174 -1.40 -4.55 -9.28
CA VAL A 174 -2.47 -3.79 -8.61
C VAL A 174 -2.70 -4.31 -7.20
N ASP A 175 -3.31 -3.49 -6.34
CA ASP A 175 -3.79 -3.97 -5.06
C ASP A 175 -4.94 -4.98 -5.23
N ASN A 176 -5.39 -5.58 -4.13
CA ASN A 176 -6.35 -6.68 -4.17
C ASN A 176 -7.81 -6.24 -4.12
N ASP A 177 -8.10 -4.97 -4.43
CA ASP A 177 -9.47 -4.50 -4.56
C ASP A 177 -10.16 -5.08 -5.80
N SER A 178 -11.40 -5.50 -5.64
CA SER A 178 -12.24 -6.04 -6.73
C SER A 178 -12.50 -5.05 -7.87
N ALA A 179 -12.42 -3.74 -7.63
CA ALA A 179 -12.54 -2.73 -8.67
C ALA A 179 -11.42 -2.85 -9.73
N ASN A 180 -10.23 -3.30 -9.33
CA ASN A 180 -9.11 -3.50 -10.25
C ASN A 180 -9.32 -4.69 -11.17
N ASP A 181 -10.11 -5.70 -10.77
CA ASP A 181 -10.40 -6.84 -11.63
C ASP A 181 -11.09 -6.36 -12.92
N VAL A 182 -12.13 -5.51 -12.79
CA VAL A 182 -12.85 -4.92 -13.94
C VAL A 182 -11.94 -4.00 -14.77
N GLY A 183 -11.10 -3.20 -14.11
CA GLY A 183 -10.17 -2.30 -14.81
C GLY A 183 -9.11 -3.05 -15.62
N VAL A 184 -8.58 -4.15 -15.08
CA VAL A 184 -7.58 -4.98 -15.77
C VAL A 184 -8.20 -5.83 -16.87
N ASP A 185 -9.44 -6.32 -16.68
CA ASP A 185 -10.17 -7.01 -17.75
C ASP A 185 -10.39 -6.11 -18.96
N TYR A 186 -10.80 -4.85 -18.74
CA TYR A 186 -10.87 -3.84 -19.79
C TYR A 186 -9.51 -3.64 -20.48
N LEU A 187 -8.42 -3.49 -19.72
CA LEU A 187 -7.09 -3.33 -20.30
C LEU A 187 -6.67 -4.55 -21.12
N ARG A 188 -7.02 -5.77 -20.71
CA ARG A 188 -6.72 -7.00 -21.45
C ARG A 188 -7.35 -6.96 -22.84
N GLU A 189 -8.61 -6.55 -22.95
CA GLU A 189 -9.30 -6.41 -24.24
C GLU A 189 -8.63 -5.34 -25.11
N ARG A 190 -8.25 -4.19 -24.52
CA ARG A 190 -7.60 -3.10 -25.25
C ARG A 190 -6.21 -3.48 -25.75
N LEU A 191 -5.37 -4.05 -24.89
CA LEU A 191 -4.02 -4.49 -25.26
C LEU A 191 -4.07 -5.59 -26.33
N SER A 192 -5.04 -6.50 -26.26
CA SER A 192 -5.24 -7.51 -27.30
C SER A 192 -5.61 -6.87 -28.64
N SER A 193 -6.43 -5.82 -28.65
CA SER A 193 -6.76 -5.07 -29.87
C SER A 193 -5.55 -4.36 -30.50
N TRP A 194 -4.49 -4.12 -29.73
CA TRP A 194 -3.24 -3.53 -30.19
C TRP A 194 -2.17 -4.57 -30.55
N ASN A 195 -2.50 -5.87 -30.48
CA ASN A 195 -1.53 -6.97 -30.57
C ASN A 195 -0.36 -6.81 -29.58
N GLY A 196 -0.63 -6.22 -28.40
CA GLY A 196 0.37 -5.87 -27.40
C GLY A 196 0.48 -6.86 -26.25
N THR A 197 -0.26 -7.97 -26.29
CA THR A 197 -0.31 -8.94 -25.19
C THR A 197 0.72 -10.05 -25.36
N ILE A 198 1.38 -10.39 -24.24
CA ILE A 198 2.22 -11.58 -24.13
C ILE A 198 1.37 -12.71 -23.56
N LEU A 199 1.40 -13.89 -24.19
CA LEU A 199 0.58 -15.05 -23.81
C LEU A 199 -0.91 -14.71 -23.66
N GLU A 200 -1.46 -13.95 -24.61
CA GLU A 200 -2.88 -13.53 -24.66
C GLU A 200 -3.33 -12.70 -23.44
N GLY A 201 -2.38 -12.18 -22.64
CA GLY A 201 -2.70 -11.42 -21.44
C GLY A 201 -3.21 -12.28 -20.28
N ASN A 202 -3.04 -13.60 -20.34
CA ASN A 202 -3.46 -14.55 -19.31
C ASN A 202 -2.83 -14.25 -17.93
N PHE A 203 -1.63 -13.66 -17.93
CA PHE A 203 -0.90 -13.30 -16.71
C PHE A 203 -0.80 -11.79 -16.49
N LEU A 204 -1.62 -11.00 -17.20
CA LEU A 204 -1.57 -9.53 -17.17
C LEU A 204 -1.78 -9.00 -15.75
N GLN A 205 -2.72 -9.57 -14.99
CA GLN A 205 -2.98 -9.11 -13.62
C GLN A 205 -1.98 -9.73 -12.64
N MET A 206 -1.20 -8.87 -11.99
CA MET A 206 -0.38 -9.25 -10.84
C MET A 206 -0.99 -8.67 -9.56
N ARG A 207 -1.23 -9.53 -8.57
CA ARG A 207 -1.77 -9.13 -7.27
C ARG A 207 -0.64 -8.70 -6.34
N CYS A 208 -0.82 -7.59 -5.64
CA CYS A 208 0.16 -7.08 -4.69
C CYS A 208 0.36 -8.04 -3.50
N ALA A 209 1.50 -8.72 -3.46
CA ALA A 209 1.86 -9.68 -2.42
C ALA A 209 2.01 -9.02 -1.05
N ALA A 210 2.64 -7.84 -1.00
CA ALA A 210 2.79 -7.06 0.24
C ALA A 210 1.42 -6.66 0.83
N HIS A 211 0.44 -6.35 -0.02
CA HIS A 211 -0.92 -6.08 0.42
C HIS A 211 -1.60 -7.34 0.98
N ILE A 212 -1.46 -8.50 0.33
CA ILE A 212 -2.03 -9.76 0.87
C ILE A 212 -1.38 -10.12 2.21
N LEU A 213 -0.06 -9.96 2.34
CA LEU A 213 0.65 -10.15 3.60
C LEU A 213 0.09 -9.23 4.69
N SER A 214 -0.07 -7.94 4.37
CA SER A 214 -0.68 -6.94 5.26
C SER A 214 -2.08 -7.35 5.72
N LEU A 215 -2.92 -7.80 4.79
CA LEU A 215 -4.26 -8.32 5.10
C LEU A 215 -4.21 -9.55 5.99
N THR A 216 -3.24 -10.45 5.78
CA THR A 216 -3.07 -11.67 6.57
C THR A 216 -2.65 -11.32 8.01
N VAL A 217 -1.64 -10.47 8.19
CA VAL A 217 -1.18 -10.05 9.52
C VAL A 217 -2.27 -9.31 10.29
N LYS A 218 -3.03 -8.44 9.63
CA LYS A 218 -4.17 -7.75 10.25
C LYS A 218 -5.21 -8.71 10.82
N GLU A 219 -5.49 -9.84 10.16
CA GLU A 219 -6.38 -10.87 10.72
C GLU A 219 -5.77 -11.51 11.98
N GLY A 220 -4.45 -11.72 12.02
CA GLY A 220 -3.76 -12.21 13.21
C GLY A 220 -3.77 -11.23 14.37
N LEU A 221 -3.56 -9.93 14.10
CA LEU A 221 -3.54 -8.88 15.13
C LEU A 221 -4.88 -8.73 15.86
N LYS A 222 -6.01 -9.11 15.24
CA LYS A 222 -7.34 -9.08 15.89
C LYS A 222 -7.39 -9.90 17.17
N GLU A 223 -6.59 -10.97 17.29
CA GLU A 223 -6.57 -11.77 18.52
C GLU A 223 -5.92 -11.05 19.70
N ALA A 224 -4.99 -10.12 19.43
CA ALA A 224 -4.30 -9.32 20.42
C ALA A 224 -4.81 -7.86 20.47
N ASP A 225 -6.00 -7.59 19.91
CA ASP A 225 -6.52 -6.23 19.72
C ASP A 225 -6.55 -5.40 21.01
N ASP A 226 -7.02 -5.98 22.12
CA ASP A 226 -7.09 -5.29 23.42
C ASP A 226 -5.73 -4.87 23.96
N SER A 227 -4.75 -5.78 23.95
CA SER A 227 -3.40 -5.50 24.44
C SER A 227 -2.71 -4.44 23.59
N ILE A 228 -2.83 -4.57 22.25
CA ILE A 228 -2.30 -3.58 21.31
C ILE A 228 -2.97 -2.22 21.52
N TYR A 229 -4.29 -2.20 21.69
CA TYR A 229 -5.06 -0.98 21.89
C TYR A 229 -4.67 -0.24 23.17
N ARG A 230 -4.50 -0.95 24.30
CA ARG A 230 -4.03 -0.35 25.56
C ARG A 230 -2.63 0.22 25.44
N ILE A 231 -1.69 -0.53 24.86
CA ILE A 231 -0.31 -0.07 24.65
C ILE A 231 -0.29 1.14 23.71
N ARG A 232 -1.06 1.10 22.61
CA ARG A 232 -1.22 2.24 21.70
C ARG A 232 -1.69 3.48 22.44
N ASN A 233 -2.70 3.37 23.30
CA ASN A 233 -3.20 4.51 24.07
C ASN A 233 -2.18 5.04 25.09
N ALA A 234 -1.37 4.16 25.68
CA ALA A 234 -0.25 4.59 26.53
C ALA A 234 0.78 5.40 25.74
N VAL A 235 1.15 4.93 24.53
CA VAL A 235 2.05 5.66 23.63
C VAL A 235 1.42 6.99 23.20
N ARG A 236 0.13 7.01 22.83
CA ARG A 236 -0.62 8.24 22.51
C ARG A 236 -0.57 9.25 23.63
N PHE A 237 -0.79 8.82 24.88
CA PHE A 237 -0.73 9.72 26.03
C PHE A 237 0.64 10.38 26.14
N VAL A 238 1.71 9.60 26.05
CA VAL A 238 3.08 10.12 26.15
C VAL A 238 3.38 11.11 25.02
N ARG A 239 2.94 10.81 23.81
CA ARG A 239 3.18 11.64 22.61
C ARG A 239 2.23 12.81 22.44
N SER A 240 1.15 12.92 23.24
CA SER A 240 0.13 13.95 23.01
C SER A 240 0.59 15.36 23.38
N SER A 241 1.66 15.52 24.17
CA SER A 241 2.28 16.82 24.42
C SER A 241 3.75 16.72 24.85
N PRO A 242 4.58 17.76 24.58
CA PRO A 242 5.97 17.79 25.01
C PRO A 242 6.15 17.62 26.52
N ALA A 243 5.25 18.22 27.33
CA ALA A 243 5.29 18.10 28.78
C ALA A 243 5.09 16.65 29.27
N ARG A 244 4.24 15.86 28.61
CA ARG A 244 4.04 14.43 28.93
C ARG A 244 5.26 13.61 28.50
N LEU A 245 5.82 13.91 27.34
CA LEU A 245 7.05 13.27 26.86
C LEU A 245 8.24 13.54 27.81
N LEU A 246 8.42 14.77 28.29
CA LEU A 246 9.47 15.11 29.26
C LEU A 246 9.33 14.33 30.57
N LYS A 247 8.10 14.22 31.10
CA LYS A 247 7.82 13.40 32.28
C LYS A 247 8.13 11.93 32.06
N PHE A 248 7.77 11.41 30.89
CA PHE A 248 8.10 10.05 30.52
C PHE A 248 9.60 9.83 30.41
N ASN A 249 10.34 10.74 29.77
CA ASN A 249 11.80 10.69 29.69
C ASN A 249 12.47 10.75 31.08
N ALA A 250 11.88 11.49 32.03
CA ALA A 250 12.33 11.45 33.42
C ALA A 250 12.12 10.06 34.06
N CYS A 251 11.05 9.33 33.70
CA CYS A 251 10.84 7.94 34.10
C CYS A 251 11.86 7.00 33.45
N VAL A 252 12.14 7.16 32.15
CA VAL A 252 13.17 6.41 31.41
C VAL A 252 14.54 6.54 32.08
N LYS A 253 14.94 7.77 32.44
CA LYS A 253 16.19 8.04 33.17
C LYS A 253 16.22 7.38 34.56
N LYS A 254 15.11 7.45 35.30
CA LYS A 254 15.00 6.85 36.65
C LYS A 254 15.06 5.31 36.63
N GLU A 255 14.48 4.70 35.61
CA GLU A 255 14.49 3.24 35.43
C GLU A 255 15.76 2.75 34.70
N GLN A 256 16.73 3.64 34.43
CA GLN A 256 18.02 3.37 33.80
C GLN A 256 17.89 2.59 32.49
N ILE A 257 16.92 2.96 31.65
CA ILE A 257 16.71 2.34 30.35
C ILE A 257 17.70 2.95 29.36
N ASP A 258 18.69 2.16 28.96
CA ASP A 258 19.71 2.55 27.98
C ASP A 258 19.23 2.17 26.57
N SER A 259 18.46 3.06 25.95
CA SER A 259 17.96 2.90 24.58
C SER A 259 17.77 4.26 23.92
N ASN A 260 18.27 4.40 22.69
CA ASN A 260 18.10 5.59 21.86
C ASN A 260 16.85 5.53 20.96
N ARG A 261 16.08 4.43 21.00
CA ARG A 261 14.91 4.29 20.13
C ARG A 261 13.78 5.21 20.55
N HIS A 262 13.19 5.98 19.65
CA HIS A 262 12.05 6.82 19.98
C HIS A 262 10.74 6.00 20.10
N LEU A 263 9.86 6.40 21.01
CA LEU A 263 8.48 5.90 21.03
C LEU A 263 7.75 6.48 19.83
N CYS A 264 7.29 5.66 18.88
CA CYS A 264 6.51 6.10 17.72
C CYS A 264 5.04 5.72 17.87
N LEU A 265 4.12 6.60 17.43
CA LEU A 265 2.70 6.24 17.35
C LEU A 265 2.42 5.54 16.02
N ASP A 266 1.62 4.49 16.06
CA ASP A 266 1.25 3.77 14.85
C ASP A 266 0.14 4.48 14.04
N VAL A 267 0.08 4.10 12.77
CA VAL A 267 -1.05 4.33 11.88
C VAL A 267 -1.86 3.04 11.87
N GLU A 268 -3.04 3.04 12.52
CA GLU A 268 -3.84 1.82 12.72
C GLU A 268 -4.18 1.07 11.42
N THR A 269 -4.25 1.78 10.28
CA THR A 269 -4.50 1.19 8.97
C THR A 269 -3.26 0.51 8.35
N ARG A 270 -2.05 0.69 8.91
CA ARG A 270 -0.76 0.16 8.41
C ARG A 270 -0.05 -0.67 9.48
N TRP A 271 -0.18 -1.98 9.38
CA TRP A 271 0.30 -2.92 10.39
C TRP A 271 1.82 -2.83 10.68
N ASN A 272 2.65 -2.47 9.69
CA ASN A 272 4.10 -2.26 9.88
C ASN A 272 4.39 -1.20 10.95
N SER A 273 3.61 -0.12 10.96
CA SER A 273 3.76 0.93 11.98
C SER A 273 3.32 0.45 13.36
N THR A 274 2.32 -0.42 13.44
CA THR A 274 1.92 -1.09 14.68
C THR A 274 3.05 -1.98 15.21
N TYR A 275 3.72 -2.75 14.34
CA TYR A 275 4.88 -3.55 14.72
C TYR A 275 5.99 -2.67 15.33
N LEU A 276 6.39 -1.59 14.64
CA LEU A 276 7.42 -0.67 15.12
C LEU A 276 7.04 0.01 16.45
N MET A 277 5.79 0.43 16.60
CA MET A 277 5.28 0.99 17.86
C MET A 277 5.40 -0.02 18.99
N LEU A 278 4.98 -1.27 18.77
CA LEU A 278 5.03 -2.32 19.80
C LEU A 278 6.48 -2.69 20.15
N GLU A 279 7.36 -2.79 19.16
CA GLU A 279 8.78 -3.09 19.34
C GLU A 279 9.47 -2.02 20.19
N SER A 280 9.20 -0.74 19.90
CA SER A 280 9.72 0.37 20.70
C SER A 280 9.08 0.44 22.08
N ALA A 281 7.75 0.35 22.18
CA ALA A 281 7.03 0.46 23.45
C ALA A 281 7.43 -0.62 24.46
N LEU A 282 7.75 -1.83 24.00
CA LEU A 282 8.17 -2.93 24.88
C LEU A 282 9.48 -2.63 25.61
N ILE A 283 10.43 -1.94 24.96
CA ILE A 283 11.70 -1.51 25.58
C ILE A 283 11.41 -0.61 26.79
N TYR A 284 10.39 0.24 26.65
CA TYR A 284 10.01 1.21 27.67
C TYR A 284 8.95 0.74 28.67
N ARG A 285 8.64 -0.57 28.73
CA ARG A 285 7.66 -1.14 29.67
C ARG A 285 7.83 -0.63 31.10
N LYS A 286 9.05 -0.64 31.64
CA LYS A 286 9.33 -0.20 33.01
C LYS A 286 9.05 1.30 33.21
N ALA A 287 9.35 2.12 32.21
CA ALA A 287 9.05 3.55 32.25
C ALA A 287 7.53 3.83 32.24
N PHE A 288 6.73 3.05 31.50
CA PHE A 288 5.27 3.16 31.56
C PHE A 288 4.70 2.80 32.94
N LEU A 289 5.20 1.74 33.57
CA LEU A 289 4.81 1.37 34.94
C LEU A 289 5.17 2.47 35.94
N LYS A 290 6.36 3.07 35.78
CA LYS A 290 6.79 4.20 36.61
C LYS A 290 5.95 5.46 36.40
N LEU A 291 5.56 5.73 35.16
CA LEU A 291 4.70 6.87 34.82
C LEU A 291 3.34 6.74 35.51
N GLU A 292 2.75 5.53 35.54
CA GLU A 292 1.47 5.30 36.22
C GLU A 292 1.53 5.67 37.71
N ILE A 293 2.64 5.36 38.39
CA ILE A 293 2.85 5.66 39.81
C ILE A 293 3.16 7.15 40.03
N SER A 294 3.94 7.76 39.14
CA SER A 294 4.52 9.10 39.37
C SER A 294 3.70 10.27 38.80
N ASP A 295 2.78 10.05 37.87
CA ASP A 295 2.00 11.13 37.24
C ASP A 295 0.74 11.54 38.05
N GLY A 296 0.69 11.19 39.34
CA GLY A 296 -0.40 11.57 40.24
C GLY A 296 -1.77 11.07 39.78
N GLY A 297 -1.81 9.89 39.13
CA GLY A 297 -3.03 9.26 38.63
C GLY A 297 -3.58 9.82 37.32
N LYS A 298 -3.00 10.87 36.73
CA LYS A 298 -3.47 11.47 35.47
C LYS A 298 -3.40 10.49 34.29
N PHE A 299 -2.26 9.80 34.13
CA PHE A 299 -2.08 8.72 33.17
C PHE A 299 -3.21 7.68 33.26
N ARG A 300 -3.44 7.14 34.47
CA ARG A 300 -4.48 6.14 34.71
C ARG A 300 -5.89 6.67 34.44
N ALA A 301 -6.20 7.88 34.92
CA ALA A 301 -7.50 8.50 34.72
C ALA A 301 -7.84 8.73 33.24
N GLU A 302 -6.85 9.09 32.43
CA GLU A 302 -7.05 9.30 30.99
C GLU A 302 -7.24 7.99 30.24
N LEU A 303 -6.40 6.98 30.52
CA LEU A 303 -6.49 5.69 29.84
C LEU A 303 -7.74 4.89 30.25
N ASN A 304 -8.24 5.08 31.47
CA ASN A 304 -9.49 4.48 31.95
C ASN A 304 -10.75 5.04 31.27
N LYS A 305 -10.66 6.16 30.53
CA LYS A 305 -11.77 6.60 29.66
C LYS A 305 -12.03 5.63 28.51
N ASN A 306 -11.02 4.83 28.18
CA ASN A 306 -11.06 3.81 27.14
C ASN A 306 -10.94 2.41 27.79
N ARG A 307 -10.10 1.52 27.24
CA ARG A 307 -9.93 0.13 27.73
C ARG A 307 -8.98 -0.01 28.93
N GLY A 308 -8.54 1.09 29.56
CA GLY A 308 -7.64 1.08 30.74
C GLY A 308 -6.15 1.13 30.41
N THR A 309 -5.32 1.08 31.46
CA THR A 309 -3.85 1.06 31.35
C THR A 309 -3.34 -0.32 30.90
N PRO A 310 -2.17 -0.40 30.23
CA PRO A 310 -1.55 -1.67 29.89
C PRO A 310 -1.22 -2.48 31.16
N VAL A 311 -1.72 -3.72 31.25
CA VAL A 311 -1.41 -4.63 32.36
C VAL A 311 -0.22 -5.53 32.02
N ASN A 312 0.35 -6.21 33.02
CA ASN A 312 1.49 -7.13 32.81
C ASN A 312 1.25 -8.17 31.71
N GLY A 313 0.04 -8.73 31.65
CA GLY A 313 -0.36 -9.67 30.60
C GLY A 313 -0.35 -9.08 29.19
N ASP A 314 -0.62 -7.77 29.03
CA ASP A 314 -0.56 -7.09 27.72
C ASP A 314 0.88 -7.06 27.20
N TRP A 315 1.83 -6.74 28.08
CA TRP A 315 3.25 -6.71 27.74
C TRP A 315 3.83 -8.09 27.44
N GLU A 316 3.47 -9.11 28.22
CA GLU A 316 3.88 -10.49 27.98
C GLU A 316 3.34 -11.01 26.66
N ARG A 317 2.08 -10.70 26.34
CA ARG A 317 1.47 -11.07 25.06
C ARG A 317 2.19 -10.43 23.89
N VAL A 318 2.49 -9.13 23.96
CA VAL A 318 3.25 -8.43 22.91
C VAL A 318 4.68 -8.97 22.80
N SER A 319 5.34 -9.27 23.92
CA SER A 319 6.69 -9.85 23.93
C SER A 319 6.74 -11.19 23.18
N HIS A 320 5.72 -12.03 23.32
CA HIS A 320 5.63 -13.29 22.57
C HIS A 320 5.22 -13.07 21.10
N LEU A 321 4.43 -12.04 20.80
CA LEU A 321 3.93 -11.74 19.46
C LEU A 321 5.02 -11.13 18.54
N LEU A 322 5.89 -10.27 19.07
CA LEU A 322 6.89 -9.52 18.28
C LEU A 322 7.82 -10.40 17.43
N PRO A 323 8.42 -11.50 17.95
CA PRO A 323 9.27 -12.36 17.12
C PRO A 323 8.56 -12.94 15.88
N PHE A 324 7.24 -13.16 15.96
CA PHE A 324 6.44 -13.61 14.82
C PHE A 324 6.16 -12.47 13.86
N LEU A 325 5.71 -11.31 14.36
CA LEU A 325 5.47 -10.12 13.52
C LEU A 325 6.74 -9.67 12.79
N LYS A 326 7.91 -9.81 13.41
CA LYS A 326 9.20 -9.50 12.80
C LYS A 326 9.41 -10.25 11.48
N LYS A 327 9.05 -11.54 11.42
CA LYS A 327 9.20 -12.33 10.19
C LYS A 327 8.36 -11.77 9.05
N PHE A 328 7.13 -11.36 9.34
CA PHE A 328 6.26 -10.71 8.36
C PHE A 328 6.75 -9.31 7.99
N TYR A 329 7.40 -8.60 8.92
CA TYR A 329 7.89 -7.25 8.71
C TYR A 329 9.08 -7.29 7.77
N ASP A 330 10.04 -8.18 8.06
CA ASP A 330 11.18 -8.45 7.19
C ASP A 330 10.73 -8.93 5.80
N ALA A 331 9.68 -9.77 5.71
CA ALA A 331 9.10 -10.22 4.45
C ALA A 331 8.46 -9.06 3.66
N THR A 332 7.75 -8.16 4.35
CA THR A 332 7.14 -6.98 3.72
C THR A 332 8.19 -6.05 3.16
N LEU A 333 9.28 -5.79 3.91
CA LEU A 333 10.41 -5.02 3.41
C LEU A 333 11.01 -5.67 2.16
N ARG A 334 11.20 -6.99 2.17
CA ARG A 334 11.76 -7.72 1.03
C ARG A 334 10.88 -7.64 -0.22
N LEU A 335 9.57 -7.79 -0.07
CA LEU A 335 8.59 -7.73 -1.15
C LEU A 335 8.31 -6.31 -1.66
N SER A 336 8.59 -5.29 -0.84
CA SER A 336 8.29 -3.88 -1.15
C SER A 336 9.48 -3.10 -1.71
N ALA A 337 10.64 -3.75 -1.87
CA ALA A 337 11.82 -3.10 -2.40
C ALA A 337 11.65 -2.70 -3.87
N SER A 338 12.27 -1.58 -4.24
CA SER A 338 12.24 -1.03 -5.59
C SER A 338 13.59 -1.06 -6.31
N LEU A 339 14.70 -1.27 -5.58
CA LEU A 339 16.06 -1.23 -6.13
C LEU A 339 16.62 -2.61 -6.53
N TYR A 340 15.88 -3.68 -6.30
CA TYR A 340 16.29 -5.03 -6.69
C TYR A 340 15.06 -5.86 -7.06
N THR A 341 15.27 -7.00 -7.71
CA THR A 341 14.20 -7.87 -8.20
C THR A 341 13.44 -8.51 -7.04
N THR A 342 12.11 -8.35 -7.01
CA THR A 342 11.28 -8.93 -5.93
C THR A 342 10.62 -10.25 -6.30
N THR A 343 10.46 -10.54 -7.60
CA THR A 343 9.66 -11.69 -8.04
C THR A 343 10.37 -13.03 -7.81
N ASN A 344 11.70 -13.08 -7.90
CA ASN A 344 12.47 -14.29 -7.62
C ASN A 344 12.50 -14.69 -6.13
N VAL A 345 12.20 -13.78 -5.21
CA VAL A 345 12.08 -14.10 -3.77
C VAL A 345 10.65 -14.42 -3.35
N TYR A 346 9.66 -14.19 -4.23
CA TYR A 346 8.24 -14.34 -3.92
C TYR A 346 7.88 -15.68 -3.27
N LEU A 347 8.23 -16.80 -3.91
CA LEU A 347 7.86 -18.13 -3.38
C LEU A 347 8.50 -18.41 -2.02
N GLN A 348 9.70 -17.89 -1.78
CA GLN A 348 10.35 -18.01 -0.48
C GLN A 348 9.52 -17.30 0.60
N GLU A 349 9.06 -16.09 0.33
CA GLU A 349 8.24 -15.33 1.28
C GLU A 349 6.87 -15.97 1.50
N VAL A 350 6.24 -16.53 0.46
CA VAL A 350 4.97 -17.27 0.60
C VAL A 350 5.14 -18.50 1.49
N VAL A 351 6.19 -19.30 1.29
CA VAL A 351 6.47 -20.46 2.16
C VAL A 351 6.76 -20.03 3.60
N VAL A 352 7.54 -18.95 3.81
CA VAL A 352 7.79 -18.41 5.14
C VAL A 352 6.50 -17.95 5.81
N MET A 353 5.61 -17.26 5.06
CA MET A 353 4.30 -16.84 5.57
C MET A 353 3.50 -18.05 6.03
N LEU A 354 3.39 -19.11 5.20
CA LEU A 354 2.65 -20.32 5.50
C LEU A 354 3.12 -21.00 6.80
N VAL A 355 4.44 -21.12 6.99
CA VAL A 355 5.04 -21.71 8.20
C VAL A 355 4.79 -20.85 9.45
N CYS A 356 4.64 -19.53 9.27
CA CYS A 356 4.48 -18.58 10.38
C CYS A 356 3.01 -18.25 10.70
N LEU A 357 2.03 -18.88 10.05
CA LEU A 357 0.62 -18.66 10.35
C LEU A 357 0.29 -19.19 11.76
N MET A 358 -0.19 -18.29 12.62
CA MET A 358 -0.48 -18.63 14.02
C MET A 358 -1.96 -18.85 14.29
N THR A 359 -2.83 -18.36 13.40
CA THR A 359 -4.28 -18.32 13.64
C THR A 359 -5.06 -18.84 12.45
N SER A 360 -6.26 -19.38 12.74
CA SER A 360 -7.20 -19.81 11.70
C SER A 360 -7.67 -18.64 10.83
N GLY A 361 -7.69 -17.41 11.36
CA GLY A 361 -7.98 -16.19 10.61
C GLY A 361 -6.91 -15.89 9.56
N MET A 362 -5.64 -15.96 9.95
CA MET A 362 -4.51 -15.77 9.04
C MET A 362 -4.50 -16.85 7.95
N LYS A 363 -4.72 -18.12 8.32
CA LYS A 363 -4.78 -19.23 7.36
C LYS A 363 -5.91 -19.07 6.33
N ARG A 364 -7.13 -18.75 6.77
CA ARG A 364 -8.24 -18.47 5.85
C ARG A 364 -7.94 -17.32 4.89
N LYS A 365 -7.25 -16.26 5.35
CA LYS A 365 -6.84 -15.15 4.48
C LYS A 365 -5.78 -15.59 3.47
N HIS A 366 -4.79 -16.38 3.89
CA HIS A 366 -3.79 -16.96 3.00
C HIS A 366 -4.45 -17.84 1.93
N ASP A 367 -5.25 -18.83 2.35
CA ASP A 367 -5.85 -19.82 1.45
C ASP A 367 -6.76 -19.17 0.39
N LYS A 368 -7.44 -18.07 0.72
CA LYS A 368 -8.21 -17.27 -0.24
C LYS A 368 -7.43 -16.88 -1.51
N TYR A 369 -6.13 -16.65 -1.43
CA TYR A 369 -5.30 -16.19 -2.55
C TYR A 369 -4.43 -17.29 -3.16
N TRP A 370 -3.99 -18.27 -2.36
CA TRP A 370 -3.04 -19.28 -2.81
C TRP A 370 -3.61 -20.69 -2.96
N GLU A 371 -4.75 -21.02 -2.36
CA GLU A 371 -5.26 -22.40 -2.39
C GLU A 371 -5.69 -22.87 -3.79
N ASN A 372 -6.22 -21.95 -4.61
CA ASN A 372 -6.69 -22.24 -5.95
C ASN A 372 -5.55 -22.10 -6.97
N VAL A 373 -4.95 -23.23 -7.34
CA VAL A 373 -3.86 -23.32 -8.32
C VAL A 373 -4.23 -22.81 -9.73
N ASP A 374 -5.51 -22.72 -10.06
CA ASP A 374 -5.96 -22.21 -11.37
C ASP A 374 -5.93 -20.67 -11.44
N LYS A 375 -5.82 -20.00 -10.30
CA LYS A 375 -5.84 -18.52 -10.20
C LYS A 375 -4.49 -17.90 -9.89
N VAL A 376 -3.45 -18.71 -9.66
CA VAL A 376 -2.11 -18.19 -9.36
C VAL A 376 -1.44 -17.69 -10.63
N ASN A 377 -0.72 -16.58 -10.52
CA ASN A 377 0.03 -16.05 -11.66
C ASN A 377 1.32 -16.86 -11.83
N LEU A 378 1.40 -17.65 -12.91
CA LEU A 378 2.49 -18.59 -13.15
C LEU A 378 3.84 -17.89 -13.43
N LEU A 379 3.83 -16.60 -13.80
CA LEU A 379 5.07 -15.82 -13.95
C LEU A 379 5.84 -15.70 -12.63
N LEU A 380 5.15 -15.76 -11.48
CA LEU A 380 5.78 -15.76 -10.15
C LEU A 380 6.63 -17.01 -9.92
N TYR A 381 6.22 -18.14 -10.49
CA TYR A 381 6.96 -19.41 -10.42
C TYR A 381 8.11 -19.39 -11.42
N ILE A 382 7.84 -18.92 -12.65
CA ILE A 382 8.85 -18.78 -13.70
C ILE A 382 9.99 -17.86 -13.26
N ALA A 383 9.71 -16.75 -12.60
CA ALA A 383 10.74 -15.86 -12.06
C ALA A 383 11.72 -16.57 -11.10
N VAL A 384 11.22 -17.52 -10.30
CA VAL A 384 12.04 -18.32 -9.38
C VAL A 384 12.82 -19.39 -10.15
N ILE A 385 12.26 -19.95 -11.23
CA ILE A 385 12.99 -20.84 -12.14
C ILE A 385 14.15 -20.09 -12.81
N LEU A 386 13.94 -18.82 -13.17
CA LEU A 386 14.94 -17.93 -13.75
C LEU A 386 15.97 -17.42 -12.72
N ASP A 387 15.84 -17.78 -11.44
CA ASP A 387 16.94 -17.61 -10.48
C ASP A 387 17.87 -18.83 -10.55
N PRO A 388 19.12 -18.66 -11.02
CA PRO A 388 20.04 -19.77 -11.26
C PRO A 388 20.44 -20.52 -9.98
N ARG A 389 20.19 -19.92 -8.79
CA ARG A 389 20.41 -20.58 -7.49
C ARG A 389 19.25 -21.47 -7.07
N ARG A 390 18.08 -21.29 -7.67
CA ARG A 390 16.81 -21.93 -7.26
C ARG A 390 16.34 -22.93 -8.32
N LYS A 391 16.14 -22.47 -9.54
CA LYS A 391 15.71 -23.25 -10.71
C LYS A 391 14.44 -24.08 -10.45
N MET A 392 14.14 -25.03 -11.32
CA MET A 392 12.97 -25.90 -11.22
C MET A 392 12.94 -26.70 -9.90
N GLN A 393 14.10 -27.11 -9.39
CA GLN A 393 14.21 -27.91 -8.17
C GLN A 393 13.60 -27.21 -6.95
N TYR A 394 13.90 -25.91 -6.76
CA TYR A 394 13.33 -25.15 -5.66
C TYR A 394 11.83 -24.92 -5.82
N VAL A 395 11.38 -24.64 -7.05
CA VAL A 395 9.93 -24.47 -7.33
C VAL A 395 9.16 -25.75 -7.01
N ASN A 396 9.66 -26.91 -7.43
CA ASN A 396 9.04 -28.19 -7.13
C ASN A 396 8.97 -28.46 -5.62
N TRP A 397 10.04 -28.13 -4.89
CA TRP A 397 10.07 -28.23 -3.43
C TRP A 397 9.06 -27.28 -2.78
N ALA A 398 9.00 -26.01 -3.20
CA ALA A 398 8.10 -24.99 -2.66
C ALA A 398 6.62 -25.30 -2.91
N ILE A 399 6.30 -25.87 -4.08
CA ILE A 399 4.95 -26.36 -4.41
C ILE A 399 4.52 -27.46 -3.42
N ASN A 400 5.41 -28.44 -3.15
CA ASN A 400 5.12 -29.52 -2.19
C ASN A 400 4.92 -29.02 -0.75
N GLN A 401 5.47 -27.86 -0.38
CA GLN A 401 5.24 -27.30 0.96
C GLN A 401 3.83 -26.71 1.11
N GLN A 402 3.19 -26.33 -0.01
CA GLN A 402 1.94 -25.58 -0.01
C GLN A 402 0.73 -26.44 -0.36
N TYR A 403 0.92 -27.47 -1.16
CA TYR A 403 -0.16 -28.21 -1.79
C TYR A 403 -0.06 -29.72 -1.57
N ASP A 404 -1.20 -30.39 -1.58
CA ASP A 404 -1.26 -31.85 -1.69
C ASP A 404 -0.68 -32.35 -3.02
N PHE A 405 -0.52 -33.66 -3.14
CA PHE A 405 0.11 -34.29 -4.31
C PHE A 405 -0.62 -33.96 -5.63
N LEU A 406 -1.95 -34.01 -5.66
CA LEU A 406 -2.72 -33.82 -6.89
C LEU A 406 -2.63 -32.36 -7.38
N LYS A 407 -2.80 -31.40 -6.48
CA LYS A 407 -2.64 -29.97 -6.78
C LYS A 407 -1.20 -29.66 -7.17
N SER A 408 -0.22 -30.29 -6.52
CA SER A 408 1.21 -30.12 -6.82
C SER A 408 1.55 -30.57 -8.25
N GLU A 409 1.13 -31.77 -8.65
CA GLU A 409 1.37 -32.30 -9.99
C GLU A 409 0.71 -31.43 -11.07
N LYS A 410 -0.55 -31.02 -10.84
CA LYS A 410 -1.26 -30.11 -11.74
C LYS A 410 -0.51 -28.79 -11.91
N LEU A 411 -0.11 -28.15 -10.82
CA LEU A 411 0.57 -26.86 -10.84
C LEU A 411 1.94 -26.96 -11.52
N ARG A 412 2.71 -28.03 -11.27
CA ARG A 412 3.99 -28.27 -11.98
C ARG A 412 3.82 -28.37 -13.49
N GLY A 413 2.81 -29.12 -13.94
CA GLY A 413 2.49 -29.23 -15.36
C GLY A 413 2.13 -27.87 -15.97
N MET A 414 1.32 -27.07 -15.27
CA MET A 414 0.97 -25.71 -15.69
C MET A 414 2.20 -24.81 -15.78
N VAL A 415 3.07 -24.80 -14.76
CA VAL A 415 4.30 -24.00 -14.73
C VAL A 415 5.22 -24.36 -15.89
N MET A 416 5.47 -25.65 -16.13
CA MET A 416 6.33 -26.09 -17.23
C MET A 416 5.75 -25.70 -18.59
N LYS A 417 4.45 -25.94 -18.81
CA LYS A 417 3.76 -25.55 -20.05
C LYS A 417 3.89 -24.04 -20.30
N THR A 418 3.64 -23.21 -19.29
CA THR A 418 3.75 -21.76 -19.42
C THR A 418 5.18 -21.31 -19.66
N LEU A 419 6.18 -21.93 -19.00
CA LEU A 419 7.60 -21.64 -19.22
C LEU A 419 7.98 -21.88 -20.68
N THR A 420 7.61 -23.03 -21.25
CA THR A 420 7.90 -23.38 -22.64
C THR A 420 7.14 -22.48 -23.62
N SER A 421 5.87 -22.13 -23.35
CA SER A 421 5.11 -21.19 -24.19
C SER A 421 5.70 -19.79 -24.16
N LEU A 422 6.12 -19.30 -22.98
CA LEU A 422 6.79 -18.00 -22.86
C LEU A 422 8.11 -18.01 -23.64
N TYR A 423 8.89 -19.08 -23.51
CA TYR A 423 10.11 -19.27 -24.27
C TYR A 423 9.89 -19.21 -25.79
N ALA A 424 8.91 -19.96 -26.30
CA ALA A 424 8.57 -19.96 -27.73
C ALA A 424 8.17 -18.56 -28.23
N HIS A 425 7.47 -17.77 -27.41
CA HIS A 425 7.13 -16.38 -27.73
C HIS A 425 8.38 -15.48 -27.86
N TYR A 426 9.34 -15.58 -26.93
CA TYR A 426 10.57 -14.78 -27.03
C TYR A 426 11.46 -15.25 -28.20
N ALA A 427 11.48 -16.56 -28.47
CA ALA A 427 12.19 -17.12 -29.61
C ALA A 427 11.65 -16.60 -30.95
N SER A 428 10.32 -16.41 -31.08
CA SER A 428 9.71 -15.88 -32.31
C SER A 428 9.88 -14.37 -32.47
N CYS A 429 10.03 -13.63 -31.37
CA CYS A 429 10.23 -12.18 -31.37
C CYS A 429 11.69 -11.75 -31.61
N ARG A 430 12.64 -12.68 -31.69
CA ARG A 430 14.03 -12.33 -31.93
C ARG A 430 14.12 -11.66 -33.30
N PRO A 431 14.69 -10.45 -33.42
CA PRO A 431 15.08 -9.95 -34.72
C PRO A 431 16.03 -10.99 -35.30
N ILE A 432 15.75 -11.48 -36.50
CA ILE A 432 16.80 -12.04 -37.34
C ILE A 432 17.84 -10.91 -37.35
N SER A 433 18.98 -11.11 -36.70
CA SER A 433 20.12 -10.24 -36.92
C SER A 433 20.20 -10.07 -38.43
N CYS A 434 20.28 -8.83 -38.90
CA CYS A 434 20.80 -8.59 -40.23
C CYS A 434 22.26 -9.08 -40.22
N GLU A 435 22.46 -10.39 -40.17
CA GLU A 435 23.64 -11.04 -40.69
C GLU A 435 23.57 -10.73 -42.17
N ASN A 436 24.49 -9.86 -42.58
CA ASN A 436 24.67 -9.48 -43.97
C ASN A 436 24.60 -10.75 -44.81
N MET A 437 23.55 -10.86 -45.63
CA MET A 437 23.27 -11.99 -46.49
C MET A 437 24.22 -12.02 -47.71
N ASP A 438 25.49 -11.66 -47.48
CA ASP A 438 26.53 -11.48 -48.50
C ASP A 438 27.84 -12.23 -48.18
N ASP A 439 27.96 -12.90 -47.01
CA ASP A 439 29.18 -13.65 -46.71
C ASP A 439 29.08 -15.13 -47.10
N TRP A 440 29.62 -15.46 -48.27
CA TRP A 440 29.75 -16.85 -48.76
C TRP A 440 30.59 -17.73 -47.82
N GLN A 441 31.37 -17.13 -46.91
CA GLN A 441 32.15 -17.84 -45.91
C GLN A 441 31.26 -18.60 -44.90
N ASP A 442 30.18 -17.99 -44.42
CA ASP A 442 29.25 -18.63 -43.46
C ASP A 442 28.46 -19.78 -44.10
N VAL A 443 28.17 -19.68 -45.40
CA VAL A 443 27.54 -20.77 -46.18
C VAL A 443 28.48 -21.97 -46.29
N VAL A 444 29.77 -21.72 -46.49
CA VAL A 444 30.80 -22.78 -46.58
C VAL A 444 31.05 -23.43 -45.22
N GLU A 445 31.12 -22.65 -44.14
CA GLU A 445 31.32 -23.17 -42.78
C GLU A 445 30.11 -23.99 -42.31
N SER A 446 28.88 -23.52 -42.59
CA SER A 446 27.65 -24.26 -42.30
C SER A 446 27.46 -25.51 -43.15
N GLN A 447 27.97 -25.51 -44.39
CA GLN A 447 28.05 -26.71 -45.23
C GLN A 447 29.06 -27.72 -44.66
N PHE A 448 30.25 -27.26 -44.24
CA PHE A 448 31.27 -28.08 -43.62
C PHE A 448 30.78 -28.75 -42.33
N GLU A 449 30.08 -28.01 -41.46
CA GLU A 449 29.46 -28.56 -40.25
C GLU A 449 28.42 -29.66 -40.55
N ARG A 450 27.60 -29.50 -41.60
CA ARG A 450 26.63 -30.52 -42.02
C ARG A 450 27.30 -31.78 -42.55
N ASP A 451 28.41 -31.63 -43.26
CA ASP A 451 29.12 -32.75 -43.88
C ASP A 451 29.98 -33.52 -42.85
N VAL A 452 30.44 -32.86 -41.78
CA VAL A 452 31.22 -33.49 -40.69
C VAL A 452 30.32 -34.16 -39.63
N SER A 453 29.10 -33.67 -39.42
CA SER A 453 28.20 -34.13 -38.34
C SER A 453 27.29 -35.31 -38.69
N GLY A 454 27.61 -36.06 -39.76
CA GLY A 454 26.88 -37.20 -40.34
C GLY A 454 25.72 -37.78 -39.51
N GLU A 455 24.49 -37.67 -40.03
CA GLU A 455 23.24 -38.26 -39.51
C GLU A 455 23.17 -38.44 -37.97
N VAL A 456 23.50 -37.39 -37.21
CA VAL A 456 23.03 -37.27 -35.83
C VAL A 456 21.66 -36.62 -35.90
N THR A 457 20.62 -37.36 -35.54
CA THR A 457 19.28 -36.81 -35.28
C THR A 457 19.42 -35.55 -34.44
N ASN A 458 19.00 -34.41 -34.97
CA ASN A 458 19.34 -33.07 -34.49
C ASN A 458 18.63 -32.77 -33.16
N ASP A 459 19.09 -33.38 -32.07
CA ASP A 459 18.69 -33.14 -30.68
C ASP A 459 19.49 -31.95 -30.12
N ARG A 460 19.55 -30.86 -30.90
CA ARG A 460 20.18 -29.61 -30.45
C ARG A 460 19.31 -29.01 -29.36
N LYS A 461 19.60 -29.36 -28.10
CA LYS A 461 19.00 -28.75 -26.90
C LYS A 461 18.98 -27.23 -27.05
N ASN A 462 17.81 -26.63 -26.86
CA ASN A 462 17.68 -25.17 -26.88
C ASN A 462 18.33 -24.57 -25.61
N ASP A 463 18.48 -23.24 -25.55
CA ASP A 463 19.16 -22.60 -24.42
C ASP A 463 18.37 -22.73 -23.10
N LEU A 464 17.04 -22.89 -23.15
CA LEU A 464 16.20 -23.24 -22.00
C LEU A 464 16.53 -24.63 -21.46
N ASP A 465 16.62 -25.66 -22.31
CA ASP A 465 16.97 -27.02 -21.89
C ASP A 465 18.37 -27.04 -21.27
N LYS A 466 19.34 -26.39 -21.92
CA LYS A 466 20.70 -26.21 -21.38
C LYS A 466 20.68 -25.52 -20.03
N TYR A 467 19.90 -24.45 -19.88
CA TYR A 467 19.75 -23.76 -18.60
C TYR A 467 19.14 -24.68 -17.56
N LEU A 468 18.06 -25.40 -17.84
CA LEU A 468 17.39 -26.25 -16.84
C LEU A 468 18.28 -27.41 -16.36
N GLU A 469 19.14 -27.93 -17.23
CA GLU A 469 20.08 -29.02 -16.92
C GLU A 469 21.34 -28.57 -16.19
N GLU A 470 21.78 -27.32 -16.36
CA GLU A 470 22.96 -26.80 -15.69
C GLU A 470 22.79 -26.91 -14.15
N ALA A 471 23.90 -27.12 -13.44
CA ALA A 471 23.89 -27.11 -11.98
C ALA A 471 23.34 -25.78 -11.42
N ARG A 472 22.85 -25.81 -10.18
CA ARG A 472 22.45 -24.58 -9.48
C ARG A 472 23.68 -23.77 -9.10
N GLU A 473 23.57 -22.46 -9.24
CA GLU A 473 24.58 -21.52 -8.75
C GLU A 473 24.63 -21.52 -7.22
N VAL A 474 25.82 -21.28 -6.68
CA VAL A 474 26.05 -21.26 -5.23
C VAL A 474 25.46 -19.99 -4.63
N ASN A 475 24.83 -20.11 -3.45
CA ASN A 475 24.34 -18.97 -2.70
C ASN A 475 25.52 -18.14 -2.14
N SER A 476 25.86 -17.04 -2.80
CA SER A 476 26.82 -16.05 -2.30
C SER A 476 26.11 -14.79 -1.79
N LYS A 477 26.70 -14.14 -0.78
CA LYS A 477 26.25 -12.82 -0.33
C LYS A 477 26.53 -11.79 -1.43
N GLY A 478 25.55 -10.95 -1.74
CA GLY A 478 25.69 -9.92 -2.78
C GLY A 478 25.52 -10.43 -4.22
N PHE A 479 24.97 -11.63 -4.43
CA PHE A 479 24.64 -12.12 -5.76
C PHE A 479 23.61 -11.22 -6.46
N ASP A 480 24.00 -10.63 -7.59
CA ASP A 480 23.12 -9.86 -8.47
C ASP A 480 22.64 -10.74 -9.63
N ILE A 481 21.34 -11.06 -9.59
CA ILE A 481 20.70 -11.92 -10.58
C ILE A 481 20.62 -11.27 -11.98
N LEU A 482 20.44 -9.95 -12.05
CA LEU A 482 20.33 -9.24 -13.33
C LEU A 482 21.71 -9.13 -14.00
N ASP A 483 22.75 -8.85 -13.23
CA ASP A 483 24.13 -8.85 -13.72
C ASP A 483 24.57 -10.26 -14.16
N TRP A 484 24.16 -11.31 -13.44
CA TRP A 484 24.41 -12.70 -13.85
C TRP A 484 23.79 -13.01 -15.22
N TRP A 485 22.51 -12.65 -15.43
CA TRP A 485 21.83 -12.84 -16.72
C TRP A 485 22.46 -12.01 -17.84
N LYS A 486 22.85 -10.77 -17.55
CA LYS A 486 23.52 -9.89 -18.51
C LYS A 486 24.85 -10.47 -18.98
N LYS A 487 25.64 -11.05 -18.08
CA LYS A 487 26.94 -11.69 -18.40
C LYS A 487 26.79 -12.97 -19.22
N ARG A 488 25.66 -13.67 -19.12
CA ARG A 488 25.41 -14.95 -19.81
C ARG A 488 24.45 -14.82 -21.00
N GLN A 489 24.16 -13.60 -21.46
CA GLN A 489 23.26 -13.37 -22.60
C GLN A 489 23.72 -14.05 -23.89
N GLU A 490 25.03 -14.23 -24.10
CA GLU A 490 25.56 -14.93 -25.28
C GLU A 490 25.34 -16.44 -25.19
N THR A 491 25.47 -17.00 -23.99
CA THR A 491 25.20 -18.43 -23.72
C THR A 491 23.71 -18.74 -23.78
N TYR A 492 22.88 -17.79 -23.34
CA TYR A 492 21.45 -17.93 -23.09
C TYR A 492 20.65 -16.80 -23.77
N PRO A 493 20.66 -16.69 -25.10
CA PRO A 493 20.15 -15.53 -25.82
C PRO A 493 18.64 -15.28 -25.68
N ILE A 494 17.83 -16.32 -25.55
CA ILE A 494 16.37 -16.17 -25.44
C ILE A 494 15.97 -16.05 -23.98
N ILE A 495 16.46 -16.96 -23.14
CA ILE A 495 16.08 -16.98 -21.72
C ILE A 495 16.64 -15.78 -20.94
N SER A 496 17.75 -15.16 -21.36
CA SER A 496 18.22 -13.90 -20.76
C SER A 496 17.26 -12.73 -21.00
N LEU A 497 16.62 -12.66 -22.19
CA LEU A 497 15.57 -11.68 -22.48
C LEU A 497 14.33 -11.93 -21.62
N MET A 498 13.91 -13.19 -21.51
CA MET A 498 12.82 -13.57 -20.62
C MET A 498 13.12 -13.20 -19.17
N ALA A 499 14.33 -13.48 -18.69
CA ALA A 499 14.76 -13.17 -17.34
C ALA A 499 14.75 -11.68 -17.07
N ARG A 500 15.25 -10.86 -18.01
CA ARG A 500 15.21 -9.40 -17.89
C ARG A 500 13.78 -8.90 -17.66
N ASP A 501 12.82 -9.37 -18.44
CA ASP A 501 11.45 -8.85 -18.42
C ASP A 501 10.62 -9.44 -17.27
N VAL A 502 10.77 -10.74 -16.97
CA VAL A 502 10.05 -11.41 -15.87
C VAL A 502 10.57 -11.01 -14.49
N LEU A 503 11.89 -10.86 -14.32
CA LEU A 503 12.47 -10.47 -13.03
C LEU A 503 12.21 -9.00 -12.69
N ALA A 504 11.96 -8.16 -13.71
CA ALA A 504 11.59 -6.76 -13.54
C ALA A 504 10.16 -6.56 -13.02
N ILE A 505 9.33 -7.60 -13.00
CA ILE A 505 7.97 -7.51 -12.45
C ILE A 505 8.08 -7.15 -10.95
N PRO A 506 7.41 -6.09 -10.47
CA PRO A 506 7.30 -5.84 -9.04
C PRO A 506 6.14 -6.66 -8.46
N VAL A 507 6.37 -7.36 -7.34
CA VAL A 507 5.30 -8.10 -6.64
C VAL A 507 4.51 -7.23 -5.66
N SER A 508 4.78 -5.93 -5.61
CA SER A 508 4.20 -4.99 -4.65
C SER A 508 3.88 -3.65 -5.30
N THR A 509 2.76 -3.05 -4.90
CA THR A 509 2.37 -1.66 -5.19
C THR A 509 2.96 -0.66 -4.20
N VAL A 510 3.73 -1.10 -3.19
CA VAL A 510 4.23 -0.20 -2.14
C VAL A 510 5.16 0.87 -2.70
N ALA A 511 5.93 0.58 -3.75
CA ALA A 511 6.75 1.59 -4.42
C ALA A 511 5.91 2.72 -5.04
N SER A 512 4.79 2.38 -5.70
CA SER A 512 3.87 3.39 -6.24
C SER A 512 3.11 4.12 -5.13
N GLU A 513 2.70 3.43 -4.06
CA GLU A 513 2.11 4.05 -2.87
C GLU A 513 3.07 5.02 -2.15
N SER A 514 4.37 4.70 -2.14
CA SER A 514 5.42 5.58 -1.64
C SER A 514 5.60 6.81 -2.53
N ALA A 515 5.54 6.64 -3.87
CA ALA A 515 5.53 7.76 -4.80
C ALA A 515 4.33 8.69 -4.58
N PHE A 516 3.13 8.15 -4.31
CA PHE A 516 1.95 8.95 -3.94
C PHE A 516 2.11 9.61 -2.54
N SER A 517 2.77 8.95 -1.59
CA SER A 517 3.04 9.52 -0.27
C SER A 517 4.08 10.65 -0.33
N THR A 518 5.10 10.52 -1.19
CA THR A 518 6.01 11.61 -1.57
C THR A 518 5.24 12.71 -2.29
N GLY A 519 4.28 12.32 -3.14
CA GLY A 519 3.30 13.19 -3.77
C GLY A 519 2.54 14.04 -2.76
N GLY A 520 2.25 13.57 -1.54
CA GLY A 520 1.68 14.38 -0.47
C GLY A 520 2.58 15.52 0.05
N ARG A 521 3.91 15.42 -0.17
CA ARG A 521 4.86 16.53 0.07
C ARG A 521 4.90 17.51 -1.12
N ILE A 522 4.61 17.04 -2.33
CA ILE A 522 4.53 17.86 -3.55
C ILE A 522 3.16 18.56 -3.64
N LEU A 523 2.11 17.86 -3.22
CA LEU A 523 0.71 18.24 -3.11
C LEU A 523 0.35 18.33 -1.63
N ASP A 524 1.03 19.21 -0.90
CA ASP A 524 0.58 19.59 0.43
C ASP A 524 -0.65 20.55 0.31
N PRO A 525 -1.39 20.82 1.39
CA PRO A 525 -2.53 21.74 1.37
C PRO A 525 -2.21 23.17 0.89
N PHE A 526 -0.94 23.58 0.88
CA PHE A 526 -0.46 24.86 0.37
C PHE A 526 -0.02 24.80 -1.11
N ARG A 527 0.28 23.61 -1.65
CA ARG A 527 0.72 23.35 -3.03
C ARG A 527 -0.34 22.67 -3.92
N SER A 528 -1.60 22.66 -3.49
CA SER A 528 -2.71 22.02 -4.22
C SER A 528 -3.10 22.69 -5.55
N SER A 529 -2.41 23.75 -5.99
CA SER A 529 -2.67 24.48 -7.23
C SER A 529 -1.90 23.97 -8.44
N LEU A 530 -1.07 22.93 -8.30
CA LEU A 530 -0.30 22.35 -9.40
C LEU A 530 -1.23 21.58 -10.37
N SER A 531 -0.99 21.73 -11.67
CA SER A 531 -1.70 20.94 -12.68
C SER A 531 -1.24 19.48 -12.64
N SER A 532 -2.10 18.55 -13.07
CA SER A 532 -1.78 17.11 -13.16
C SER A 532 -0.47 16.84 -13.93
N LYS A 533 -0.26 17.56 -15.04
CA LYS A 533 0.97 17.48 -15.84
C LYS A 533 2.22 17.95 -15.10
N MET A 534 2.10 19.01 -14.29
CA MET A 534 3.21 19.49 -13.47
C MET A 534 3.56 18.49 -12.35
N VAL A 535 2.54 17.92 -11.71
CA VAL A 535 2.74 16.88 -10.68
C VAL A 535 3.44 15.66 -11.28
N GLN A 536 2.95 15.17 -12.42
CA GLN A 536 3.59 14.07 -13.14
C GLN A 536 5.05 14.40 -13.48
N GLY A 537 5.31 15.58 -14.05
CA GLY A 537 6.66 16.03 -14.36
C GLY A 537 7.59 16.07 -13.13
N LEU A 538 7.11 16.58 -12.00
CA LEU A 538 7.87 16.64 -10.75
C LEU A 538 8.18 15.26 -10.19
N VAL A 539 7.19 14.36 -10.14
CA VAL A 539 7.37 12.98 -9.64
C VAL A 539 8.34 12.20 -10.53
N CYS A 540 8.15 12.23 -11.86
CA CYS A 540 9.04 11.56 -12.80
C CYS A 540 10.47 12.12 -12.75
N THR A 541 10.62 13.45 -12.71
CA THR A 541 11.95 14.08 -12.64
C THR A 541 12.66 13.76 -11.32
N GLN A 542 11.92 13.75 -10.21
CA GLN A 542 12.47 13.35 -8.91
C GLN A 542 13.00 11.92 -8.96
N ASP A 543 12.24 10.98 -9.52
CA ASP A 543 12.65 9.58 -9.63
C ASP A 543 13.86 9.42 -10.55
N TRP A 544 13.86 10.08 -11.72
CA TRP A 544 14.99 10.07 -12.64
C TRP A 544 16.27 10.66 -12.04
N LEU A 545 16.18 11.74 -11.27
CA LEU A 545 17.35 12.32 -10.59
C LEU A 545 17.81 11.45 -9.40
N ARG A 546 16.89 10.77 -8.72
CA ARG A 546 17.18 9.85 -7.60
C ARG A 546 17.88 8.57 -8.02
N THR A 547 17.86 8.18 -9.29
CA THR A 547 18.70 7.06 -9.77
C THR A 547 20.21 7.25 -9.48
N ARG A 548 20.64 8.46 -9.07
CA ARG A 548 21.99 8.74 -8.55
C ARG A 548 22.14 8.70 -7.01
N SER A 549 21.07 8.64 -6.22
CA SER A 549 21.11 8.78 -4.75
C SER A 549 20.03 7.94 -4.03
N GLY A 550 20.40 6.74 -3.55
CA GLY A 550 19.76 6.01 -2.43
C GLY A 550 18.32 5.46 -2.58
N PRO A 551 17.91 4.45 -1.78
CA PRO A 551 16.55 3.91 -1.78
C PRO A 551 15.52 4.85 -1.12
N LEU A 552 14.28 4.80 -1.61
CA LEU A 552 13.09 5.30 -0.89
C LEU A 552 12.80 4.39 0.32
N LEU A 553 13.32 4.74 1.48
CA LEU A 553 13.00 4.05 2.73
C LEU A 553 11.88 4.78 3.48
N ALA A 554 10.90 4.03 3.99
CA ALA A 554 9.90 4.56 4.92
C ALA A 554 10.57 5.11 6.21
N GLU A 555 11.79 4.66 6.49
CA GLU A 555 12.68 5.20 7.53
C GLU A 555 13.03 6.69 7.33
N GLU A 556 13.01 7.23 6.10
CA GLU A 556 13.22 8.68 5.88
C GLU A 556 12.17 9.53 6.62
N TYR A 557 10.96 8.99 6.84
CA TYR A 557 9.92 9.67 7.62
C TYR A 557 10.20 9.64 9.13
N ILE A 558 10.91 8.62 9.62
CA ILE A 558 11.27 8.51 11.04
C ILE A 558 12.48 9.42 11.32
N GLU A 559 13.51 9.39 10.47
CA GLU A 559 14.69 10.26 10.62
C GLU A 559 14.33 11.76 10.51
N GLU A 560 13.41 12.13 9.60
CA GLU A 560 12.91 13.52 9.51
C GLU A 560 12.07 13.92 10.74
N LEU A 561 11.22 13.02 11.28
CA LEU A 561 10.48 13.28 12.53
C LEU A 561 11.41 13.35 13.74
N GLU A 562 12.46 12.54 13.80
CA GLU A 562 13.50 12.58 14.83
C GLU A 562 14.28 13.89 14.79
N LYS A 563 14.48 14.46 13.60
CA LYS A 563 15.11 15.76 13.41
C LYS A 563 14.23 16.90 13.92
N ILE A 564 12.93 16.86 13.61
CA ILE A 564 11.94 17.83 14.10
C ILE A 564 11.76 17.72 15.64
N ASP A 565 11.70 16.50 16.19
CA ASP A 565 11.56 16.28 17.62
C ASP A 565 12.83 16.71 18.40
N LYS A 566 14.04 16.63 17.80
CA LYS A 566 15.27 17.22 18.34
C LYS A 566 15.25 18.73 18.32
N GLU A 567 14.86 19.34 17.20
CA GLU A 567 14.74 20.79 17.07
C GLU A 567 13.73 21.38 18.06
N LEU A 568 12.64 20.66 18.35
CA LEU A 568 11.65 21.04 19.37
C LEU A 568 12.11 20.78 20.82
N ALA A 569 13.10 19.91 21.03
CA ALA A 569 13.65 19.61 22.35
C ALA A 569 14.83 20.52 22.74
N GLU A 570 15.42 21.23 21.78
CA GLU A 570 16.59 22.10 21.96
C GLU A 570 16.25 23.59 22.08
N GLU A 571 14.98 24.02 22.11
CA GLU A 571 14.65 25.41 22.45
C GLU A 571 15.15 25.74 23.86
N PRO A 572 16.15 26.64 24.01
CA PRO A 572 16.68 26.97 25.32
C PRO A 572 15.63 27.79 26.08
N SER A 573 15.32 27.34 27.29
CA SER A 573 14.66 28.16 28.30
C SER A 573 15.61 29.28 28.74
N SER A 574 15.67 30.35 27.96
CA SER A 574 16.23 31.63 28.39
C SER A 574 15.25 32.73 28.00
N VAL A 575 14.17 32.83 28.77
CA VAL A 575 13.60 34.16 29.02
C VAL A 575 14.40 34.68 30.19
N ASP A 576 15.40 35.49 29.89
CA ASP A 576 16.05 36.34 30.87
C ASP A 576 14.96 37.20 31.53
N ASP A 577 14.85 37.04 32.85
CA ASP A 577 14.33 38.08 33.72
C ASP A 577 15.20 39.32 33.53
N ASP A 578 14.70 40.29 32.78
CA ASP A 578 14.93 41.72 33.00
C ASP A 578 14.21 42.52 31.90
N TYR A 579 13.23 43.34 32.30
CA TYR A 579 13.05 44.74 31.90
C TYR A 579 11.62 45.22 32.28
N TYR A 580 11.59 45.93 33.42
CA TYR A 580 10.61 46.91 33.95
C TYR A 580 9.11 46.59 34.03
#